data_AF-A0A8C6EPS7-F1
#
_entry.id   AF-A0A8C6EPS7-F1
#
_cell.length_a   1.000
_cell.length_b   1.000
_cell.length_c   1.000
_cell.angle_alpha   90.00
_cell.angle_beta   90.00
_cell.angle_gamma   90.00
#
_symmetry.space_group_name_H-M   'P 1'
#
loop_
_entity.id
_entity.type
_entity.pdbx_description
1 polymer ?
#
loop_
_entity_poly.entity_id
_entity_poly.type
_entity_poly.pdbx_seq_one_letter_code
_entity_poly.pdbx_strand_id
1 'polypeptide(L)'
;KDSLFSQCHASVPPQHYYDACVFDSCFVPDSGLECASVQAYAALCAQQGVCIDWRDHTHGACSVTCPSHREYRACGPPQEPTCQSSSSPQNSSSLVEGCYCPEGTTSYAPGFDVCVKTCGCVGPDNVPREFGERFVFDCKDCVCLEGGSGILCQPKQCSQRAPVKCEEDGTYLVTEVDPADTCCSISLCKCNTSLCREEPPSCPLGFQVKSRTVPGRCCPVYSCVPKGVCVHQNAEYQPGSPVYSSKCQDCVCTHAVDNSTQLNVITCTHVPCNISCDPGFELVEAPGQCCKKCEQTHCIINRPQSQYLILKPGDIQSNPNNKCMFYSCMKVHNQLISSVSNISCPDFDPSRCVPGSITLMPNGCCQRCIPLNETRVPCATIPVIREISRAGCTKNVTMNYCSGSCGTFAMYSAHAQALDHRCSCCKEERTSEREVVLDCPNGGTLAHTYTHIESCLCQDSVCGLPQAPQSRVRRSSPRLLGRA
;
A
#
# COMPACT_ATOMS: atom_id res chain seq x y z
N LYS A 1 47.85 19.35 -90.70
CA LYS A 1 49.03 19.49 -91.58
C LYS A 1 49.90 20.65 -91.08
N ASP A 2 50.38 20.54 -89.85
CA ASP A 2 51.16 21.60 -89.20
C ASP A 2 52.63 21.53 -89.66
N SER A 3 53.34 22.65 -89.57
CA SER A 3 54.78 22.77 -89.71
C SER A 3 55.56 21.94 -88.68
N LEU A 4 54.98 21.69 -87.49
CA LEU A 4 55.62 20.97 -86.39
C LEU A 4 56.08 19.56 -86.78
N PHE A 5 55.22 18.79 -87.45
CA PHE A 5 55.52 17.42 -87.91
C PHE A 5 56.12 17.35 -89.32
N SER A 6 56.54 18.48 -89.90
CA SER A 6 57.01 18.56 -91.29
C SER A 6 58.13 17.58 -91.62
N GLN A 7 59.08 17.37 -90.70
CA GLN A 7 60.18 16.43 -90.86
C GLN A 7 59.73 14.96 -90.89
N CYS A 8 58.58 14.66 -90.26
CA CYS A 8 58.01 13.32 -90.23
C CYS A 8 57.12 13.02 -91.45
N HIS A 9 56.51 14.03 -92.07
CA HIS A 9 55.56 13.85 -93.18
C HIS A 9 56.13 13.06 -94.37
N ALA A 10 57.46 13.11 -94.58
CA ALA A 10 58.15 12.35 -95.62
C ALA A 10 58.17 10.83 -95.35
N SER A 11 58.24 10.45 -94.08
CA SER A 11 58.37 9.06 -93.62
C SER A 11 57.02 8.46 -93.24
N VAL A 12 56.13 9.25 -92.65
CA VAL A 12 54.78 8.86 -92.23
C VAL A 12 53.77 9.86 -92.82
N PRO A 13 52.98 9.48 -93.85
CA PRO A 13 51.99 10.39 -94.44
C PRO A 13 50.88 10.75 -93.43
N PRO A 14 50.60 12.04 -93.18
CA PRO A 14 49.70 12.46 -92.11
C PRO A 14 48.20 12.27 -92.43
N GLN A 15 47.83 11.99 -93.68
CA GLN A 15 46.45 12.11 -94.16
C GLN A 15 45.49 11.18 -93.40
N HIS A 16 45.82 9.90 -93.26
CA HIS A 16 44.96 8.93 -92.55
C HIS A 16 44.78 9.28 -91.06
N TYR A 17 45.83 9.75 -90.40
CA TYR A 17 45.80 10.13 -88.98
C TYR A 17 45.06 11.46 -88.77
N TYR A 18 45.19 12.40 -89.71
CA TYR A 18 44.44 13.65 -89.71
C TYR A 18 42.95 13.40 -89.91
N ASP A 19 42.58 12.56 -90.87
CA ASP A 19 41.18 12.23 -91.14
C ASP A 19 40.54 11.50 -89.93
N ALA A 20 41.29 10.60 -89.28
CA ALA A 20 40.89 9.98 -88.01
C ALA A 20 40.71 11.02 -86.89
N CYS A 21 41.66 11.95 -86.72
CA CYS A 21 41.57 13.02 -85.73
C CYS A 21 40.35 13.93 -85.95
N VAL A 22 40.04 14.29 -87.21
CA VAL A 22 38.85 15.08 -87.55
C VAL A 22 37.58 14.30 -87.21
N PHE A 23 37.55 13.00 -87.52
CA PHE A 23 36.43 12.14 -87.17
C PHE A 23 36.25 12.08 -85.64
N ASP A 24 37.31 11.76 -84.89
CA ASP A 24 37.27 11.66 -83.43
C ASP A 24 36.81 12.97 -82.77
N SER A 25 37.32 14.11 -83.24
CA SER A 25 36.98 15.44 -82.72
C SER A 25 35.54 15.87 -83.03
N CYS A 26 35.00 15.51 -84.21
CA CYS A 26 33.64 15.89 -84.60
C CYS A 26 32.56 14.96 -84.04
N PHE A 27 32.84 13.67 -83.91
CA PHE A 27 31.84 12.68 -83.49
C PHE A 27 31.81 12.46 -81.97
N VAL A 28 32.91 12.76 -81.26
CA VAL A 28 32.98 12.62 -79.79
C VAL A 28 33.70 13.83 -79.16
N PRO A 29 33.07 15.02 -79.14
CA PRO A 29 33.67 16.21 -78.55
C PRO A 29 33.98 16.00 -77.05
N ASP A 30 35.01 16.68 -76.56
CA ASP A 30 35.48 16.65 -75.16
C ASP A 30 35.95 15.27 -74.64
N SER A 31 36.20 14.31 -75.53
CA SER A 31 36.67 12.96 -75.16
C SER A 31 38.18 12.84 -75.03
N GLY A 32 38.95 13.83 -75.51
CA GLY A 32 40.41 13.77 -75.58
C GLY A 32 40.94 12.77 -76.62
N LEU A 33 40.07 12.21 -77.47
CA LEU A 33 40.46 11.27 -78.53
C LEU A 33 41.29 11.94 -79.63
N GLU A 34 41.09 13.23 -79.86
CA GLU A 34 41.94 14.05 -80.72
C GLU A 34 43.40 14.02 -80.25
N CYS A 35 43.64 14.07 -78.94
CA CYS A 35 44.98 13.96 -78.37
C CYS A 35 45.55 12.54 -78.54
N ALA A 36 44.73 11.49 -78.46
CA ALA A 36 45.15 10.11 -78.70
C ALA A 36 45.55 9.88 -80.17
N SER A 37 44.79 10.46 -81.11
CA SER A 37 45.08 10.43 -82.54
C SER A 37 46.40 11.15 -82.87
N VAL A 38 46.66 12.31 -82.25
CA VAL A 38 47.94 13.03 -82.38
C VAL A 38 49.08 12.26 -81.70
N GLN A 39 48.85 11.69 -80.51
CA GLN A 39 49.83 10.86 -79.78
C GLN A 39 50.28 9.66 -80.61
N ALA A 40 49.34 8.95 -81.25
CA ALA A 40 49.65 7.80 -82.10
C ALA A 40 50.54 8.20 -83.29
N TYR A 41 50.22 9.34 -83.91
CA TYR A 41 51.03 9.89 -85.00
C TYR A 41 52.43 10.31 -84.53
N ALA A 42 52.52 11.01 -83.39
CA ALA A 42 53.79 11.41 -82.78
C ALA A 42 54.67 10.22 -82.40
N ALA A 43 54.07 9.13 -81.88
CA ALA A 43 54.79 7.90 -81.57
C ALA A 43 55.40 7.23 -82.81
N LEU A 44 54.68 7.23 -83.95
CA LEU A 44 55.22 6.73 -85.22
C LEU A 44 56.36 7.61 -85.75
N CYS A 45 56.24 8.93 -85.60
CA CYS A 45 57.33 9.86 -85.93
C CYS A 45 58.56 9.59 -85.06
N ALA A 46 58.38 9.38 -83.76
CA ALA A 46 59.45 9.08 -82.82
C ALA A 46 60.17 7.75 -83.15
N GLN A 47 59.44 6.73 -83.65
CA GLN A 47 60.03 5.49 -84.16
C GLN A 47 60.91 5.71 -85.39
N GLN A 48 60.63 6.72 -86.22
CA GLN A 48 61.46 7.11 -87.36
C GLN A 48 62.62 8.05 -86.96
N GLY A 49 62.87 8.22 -85.67
CA GLY A 49 63.92 9.10 -85.13
C GLY A 49 63.53 10.58 -85.06
N VAL A 50 62.28 10.93 -85.40
CA VAL A 50 61.76 12.31 -85.33
C VAL A 50 60.86 12.43 -84.11
N CYS A 51 61.46 12.62 -82.93
CA CYS A 51 60.74 12.82 -81.68
C CYS A 51 60.55 14.32 -81.39
N ILE A 52 59.30 14.72 -81.13
CA ILE A 52 58.91 16.11 -80.97
C ILE A 52 58.02 16.23 -79.73
N ASP A 53 58.25 17.27 -78.92
CA ASP A 53 57.38 17.59 -77.79
C ASP A 53 56.08 18.28 -78.23
N TRP A 54 55.22 17.51 -78.88
CA TRP A 54 53.99 18.01 -79.46
C TRP A 54 52.98 18.48 -78.41
N ARG A 55 53.05 18.00 -77.16
CA ARG A 55 52.12 18.37 -76.09
C ARG A 55 52.35 19.79 -75.61
N ASP A 56 53.59 20.23 -75.51
CA ASP A 56 53.93 21.62 -75.16
C ASP A 56 53.36 22.63 -76.17
N HIS A 57 53.25 22.23 -77.44
CA HIS A 57 52.65 23.05 -78.50
C HIS A 57 51.11 23.09 -78.48
N THR A 58 50.46 22.30 -77.62
CA THR A 58 48.99 22.28 -77.49
C THR A 58 48.44 23.28 -76.46
N HIS A 59 49.32 24.09 -75.83
CA HIS A 59 48.95 25.06 -74.78
C HIS A 59 48.13 24.44 -73.63
N GLY A 60 48.42 23.18 -73.28
CA GLY A 60 47.78 22.46 -72.18
C GLY A 60 46.53 21.65 -72.56
N ALA A 61 46.03 21.75 -73.80
CA ALA A 61 44.85 21.01 -74.26
C ALA A 61 45.05 19.49 -74.19
N CYS A 62 46.27 19.00 -74.47
CA CYS A 62 46.62 17.58 -74.40
C CYS A 62 47.63 17.28 -73.29
N SER A 63 47.54 17.95 -72.14
CA SER A 63 48.49 17.73 -71.03
C SER A 63 48.38 16.31 -70.42
N VAL A 64 49.52 15.77 -69.98
CA VAL A 64 49.61 14.47 -69.30
C VAL A 64 50.14 14.68 -67.89
N THR A 65 49.49 14.03 -66.93
CA THR A 65 49.90 14.07 -65.53
C THR A 65 50.68 12.80 -65.18
N CYS A 66 51.96 12.96 -64.85
CA CYS A 66 52.77 11.89 -64.29
C CYS A 66 52.56 11.77 -62.77
N PRO A 67 52.88 10.60 -62.16
CA PRO A 67 52.97 10.48 -60.71
C PRO A 67 53.87 11.57 -60.12
N SER A 68 53.58 12.03 -58.90
CA SER A 68 54.23 13.21 -58.29
C SER A 68 55.76 13.12 -58.18
N HIS A 69 56.34 11.92 -58.17
CA HIS A 69 57.77 11.66 -58.12
C HIS A 69 58.41 11.42 -59.50
N ARG A 70 57.66 11.61 -60.59
CA ARG A 70 58.11 11.47 -61.98
C ARG A 70 57.77 12.72 -62.79
N GLU A 71 58.53 12.92 -63.86
CA GLU A 71 58.38 14.04 -64.77
C GLU A 71 58.05 13.54 -66.18
N TYR A 72 57.14 14.23 -66.85
CA TYR A 72 56.79 13.93 -68.23
C TYR A 72 57.96 14.27 -69.16
N ARG A 73 58.26 13.38 -70.11
CA ARG A 73 59.20 13.64 -71.19
C ARG A 73 58.63 13.12 -72.49
N ALA A 74 58.52 14.00 -73.49
CA ALA A 74 58.08 13.61 -74.83
C ALA A 74 59.06 12.65 -75.52
N CYS A 75 60.35 12.79 -75.19
CA CYS A 75 61.44 12.04 -75.82
C CYS A 75 62.36 11.43 -74.78
N GLY A 76 62.07 10.21 -74.35
CA GLY A 76 62.93 9.45 -73.43
C GLY A 76 63.31 8.06 -73.95
N PRO A 77 64.23 7.38 -73.28
CA PRO A 77 64.65 6.04 -73.66
C PRO A 77 63.53 5.00 -73.39
N PRO A 78 63.35 3.96 -74.22
CA PRO A 78 62.32 2.94 -74.02
C PRO A 78 62.48 2.14 -72.72
N GLN A 79 63.71 2.06 -72.23
CA GLN A 79 64.05 1.46 -70.94
C GLN A 79 64.83 2.48 -70.13
N GLU A 80 64.32 2.81 -68.95
CA GLU A 80 65.01 3.68 -68.01
C GLU A 80 66.23 2.97 -67.39
N PRO A 81 67.36 3.67 -67.20
CA PRO A 81 68.45 3.13 -66.41
C PRO A 81 67.98 2.92 -64.97
N THR A 82 68.34 1.77 -64.39
CA THR A 82 68.04 1.46 -62.99
C THR A 82 69.32 1.30 -62.17
N CYS A 83 69.22 1.42 -60.84
CA CYS A 83 70.35 1.19 -59.95
C CYS A 83 70.97 -0.23 -60.06
N GLN A 84 70.20 -1.21 -60.56
CA GLN A 84 70.67 -2.58 -60.77
C GLN A 84 71.18 -2.85 -62.18
N SER A 85 71.02 -1.90 -63.10
CA SER A 85 71.44 -2.02 -64.51
C SER A 85 72.94 -1.76 -64.64
N SER A 86 73.78 -2.78 -64.46
CA SER A 86 75.20 -2.71 -64.81
C SER A 86 75.35 -2.60 -66.34
N SER A 87 75.59 -1.38 -66.82
CA SER A 87 76.25 -1.06 -68.10
C SER A 87 75.87 -1.92 -69.31
N SER A 88 74.76 -1.58 -69.97
CA SER A 88 74.79 -1.40 -71.43
C SER A 88 73.53 -0.64 -71.83
N PRO A 89 73.62 0.59 -72.36
CA PRO A 89 72.53 1.09 -73.17
C PRO A 89 72.44 0.12 -74.35
N GLN A 90 71.37 -0.67 -74.43
CA GLN A 90 71.02 -1.16 -75.74
C GLN A 90 70.81 0.11 -76.57
N ASN A 91 71.65 0.30 -77.59
CA ASN A 91 71.56 1.41 -78.54
C ASN A 91 70.31 1.22 -79.40
N SER A 92 69.14 1.20 -78.76
CA SER A 92 67.87 1.42 -79.40
C SER A 92 67.72 2.94 -79.54
N SER A 93 67.98 3.45 -80.74
CA SER A 93 67.81 4.87 -81.09
C SER A 93 66.36 5.33 -81.12
N SER A 94 65.41 4.45 -80.76
CA SER A 94 63.99 4.77 -80.66
C SER A 94 63.72 5.54 -79.37
N LEU A 95 63.17 6.75 -79.49
CA LEU A 95 62.70 7.54 -78.36
C LEU A 95 61.20 7.32 -78.17
N VAL A 96 60.73 7.31 -76.93
CA VAL A 96 59.32 7.16 -76.58
C VAL A 96 58.87 8.20 -75.57
N GLU A 97 57.63 8.62 -75.71
CA GLU A 97 56.93 9.50 -74.78
C GLU A 97 56.58 8.73 -73.49
N GLY A 98 56.81 9.32 -72.31
CA GLY A 98 56.52 8.67 -71.04
C GLY A 98 56.81 9.51 -69.79
N CYS A 99 56.64 8.88 -68.63
CA CYS A 99 56.94 9.46 -67.32
C CYS A 99 58.25 8.90 -66.78
N TYR A 100 59.23 9.77 -66.59
CA TYR A 100 60.59 9.42 -66.23
C TYR A 100 60.98 9.95 -64.86
N CYS A 101 62.04 9.39 -64.26
CA CYS A 101 62.61 10.00 -63.06
C CYS A 101 63.17 11.41 -63.38
N PRO A 102 62.94 12.41 -62.51
CA PRO A 102 63.44 13.77 -62.71
C PRO A 102 64.97 13.82 -62.72
N GLU A 103 65.53 14.87 -63.30
CA GLU A 103 66.99 15.01 -63.40
C GLU A 103 67.68 14.90 -62.03
N GLY A 104 68.79 14.16 -61.99
CA GLY A 104 69.53 13.85 -60.75
C GLY A 104 68.95 12.71 -59.92
N THR A 105 67.92 12.01 -60.40
CA THR A 105 67.41 10.78 -59.81
C THR A 105 67.42 9.63 -60.82
N THR A 106 67.34 8.38 -60.35
CA THR A 106 67.38 7.18 -61.18
C THR A 106 66.34 6.18 -60.67
N SER A 107 65.74 5.39 -61.56
CA SER A 107 64.81 4.34 -61.15
C SER A 107 65.54 3.29 -60.30
N TYR A 108 64.91 2.82 -59.22
CA TYR A 108 65.57 1.84 -58.34
C TYR A 108 65.79 0.49 -59.03
N ALA A 109 64.73 -0.14 -59.53
CA ALA A 109 64.76 -1.44 -60.19
C ALA A 109 63.53 -1.61 -61.10
N PRO A 110 63.59 -2.47 -62.13
CA PRO A 110 62.43 -2.75 -62.98
C PRO A 110 61.24 -3.22 -62.13
N GLY A 111 60.07 -2.60 -62.32
CA GLY A 111 58.84 -2.89 -61.56
C GLY A 111 58.70 -2.15 -60.22
N PHE A 112 59.71 -1.40 -59.78
CA PHE A 112 59.61 -0.50 -58.63
C PHE A 112 59.36 0.92 -59.09
N ASP A 113 58.25 1.53 -58.64
CA ASP A 113 57.91 2.91 -58.96
C ASP A 113 58.54 3.91 -57.98
N VAL A 114 59.88 3.90 -57.86
CA VAL A 114 60.63 4.75 -56.93
C VAL A 114 61.85 5.34 -57.63
N CYS A 115 62.00 6.67 -57.56
CA CYS A 115 63.16 7.41 -58.05
C CYS A 115 64.11 7.75 -56.89
N VAL A 116 65.38 7.38 -57.00
CA VAL A 116 66.39 7.55 -55.95
C VAL A 116 67.54 8.42 -56.42
N LYS A 117 68.11 9.24 -55.52
CA LYS A 117 69.32 10.06 -55.80
C LYS A 117 70.60 9.24 -55.70
N THR A 118 70.64 8.34 -54.72
CA THR A 118 71.75 7.44 -54.43
C THR A 118 71.21 6.01 -54.39
N CYS A 119 71.91 5.09 -55.04
CA CYS A 119 71.52 3.68 -55.09
C CYS A 119 71.84 2.99 -53.76
N GLY A 120 70.84 2.91 -52.88
CA GLY A 120 70.90 2.26 -51.56
C GLY A 120 69.94 1.07 -51.44
N CYS A 121 69.28 0.94 -50.28
CA CYS A 121 68.18 -0.01 -50.10
C CYS A 121 66.84 0.70 -50.24
N VAL A 122 65.78 -0.03 -50.61
CA VAL A 122 64.40 0.47 -50.50
C VAL A 122 63.68 -0.34 -49.44
N GLY A 123 63.17 0.36 -48.42
CA GLY A 123 62.40 -0.18 -47.31
C GLY A 123 61.15 -0.94 -47.76
N PRO A 124 60.59 -1.84 -46.92
CA PRO A 124 59.26 -2.42 -47.16
C PRO A 124 58.15 -1.36 -47.27
N ASP A 125 58.41 -0.15 -46.77
CA ASP A 125 57.60 1.06 -46.88
C ASP A 125 57.81 1.85 -48.18
N ASN A 126 58.58 1.31 -49.14
CA ASN A 126 59.02 1.97 -50.37
C ASN A 126 59.87 3.23 -50.14
N VAL A 127 60.43 3.41 -48.94
CA VAL A 127 61.29 4.56 -48.64
C VAL A 127 62.74 4.21 -48.99
N PRO A 128 63.42 5.01 -49.84
CA PRO A 128 64.85 4.86 -50.10
C PRO A 128 65.67 5.14 -48.84
N ARG A 129 66.65 4.29 -48.57
CA ARG A 129 67.50 4.34 -47.37
C ARG A 129 68.96 4.26 -47.74
N GLU A 130 69.77 4.99 -46.98
CA GLU A 130 71.21 4.97 -47.15
C GLU A 130 71.83 3.71 -46.54
N PHE A 131 72.98 3.31 -47.07
CA PHE A 131 73.70 2.20 -46.50
C PHE A 131 74.13 2.49 -45.04
N GLY A 132 73.93 1.51 -44.17
CA GLY A 132 74.15 1.65 -42.73
C GLY A 132 73.00 2.31 -41.96
N GLU A 133 71.97 2.83 -42.65
CA GLU A 133 70.81 3.43 -42.00
C GLU A 133 70.04 2.40 -41.17
N ARG A 134 69.74 2.75 -39.91
CA ARG A 134 68.95 1.95 -38.98
C ARG A 134 67.59 2.58 -38.77
N PHE A 135 66.54 1.78 -38.83
CA PHE A 135 65.17 2.24 -38.70
C PHE A 135 64.28 1.17 -38.07
N VAL A 136 63.15 1.60 -37.52
CA VAL A 136 62.15 0.68 -36.96
C VAL A 136 61.00 0.55 -37.95
N PHE A 137 60.67 -0.68 -38.33
CA PHE A 137 59.52 -0.99 -39.17
C PHE A 137 58.82 -2.24 -38.63
N ASP A 138 57.50 -2.17 -38.45
CA ASP A 138 56.70 -3.32 -37.96
C ASP A 138 57.29 -3.97 -36.69
N CYS A 139 57.67 -3.13 -35.73
CA CYS A 139 58.30 -3.55 -34.46
C CYS A 139 59.55 -4.41 -34.61
N LYS A 140 60.29 -4.18 -35.70
CA LYS A 140 61.61 -4.76 -35.95
C LYS A 140 62.62 -3.65 -36.13
N ASP A 141 63.79 -3.83 -35.53
CA ASP A 141 64.95 -3.00 -35.78
C ASP A 141 65.59 -3.47 -37.09
N CYS A 142 65.53 -2.62 -38.11
CA CYS A 142 66.01 -2.88 -39.45
C CYS A 142 67.27 -2.06 -39.77
N VAL A 143 68.13 -2.60 -40.62
CA VAL A 143 69.32 -1.92 -41.15
C VAL A 143 69.48 -2.16 -42.65
N CYS A 144 69.79 -1.11 -43.40
CA CYS A 144 70.19 -1.22 -44.81
C CYS A 144 71.66 -1.61 -44.90
N LEU A 145 71.97 -2.76 -45.52
CA LEU A 145 73.33 -3.28 -45.63
C LEU A 145 73.98 -2.93 -46.97
N GLU A 146 75.28 -2.61 -46.95
CA GLU A 146 76.09 -2.43 -48.16
C GLU A 146 76.23 -3.71 -48.97
N GLY A 147 76.39 -3.57 -50.30
CA GLY A 147 76.79 -4.69 -51.17
C GLY A 147 75.65 -5.62 -51.63
N GLY A 148 74.41 -5.13 -51.68
CA GLY A 148 73.29 -5.87 -52.29
C GLY A 148 72.58 -6.87 -51.38
N SER A 149 72.90 -6.88 -50.07
CA SER A 149 72.25 -7.75 -49.08
C SER A 149 70.86 -7.25 -48.64
N GLY A 150 70.38 -6.12 -49.20
CA GLY A 150 69.07 -5.57 -48.91
C GLY A 150 68.93 -5.10 -47.45
N ILE A 151 67.73 -5.30 -46.89
CA ILE A 151 67.37 -4.84 -45.55
C ILE A 151 67.30 -6.04 -44.61
N LEU A 152 68.03 -5.95 -43.50
CA LEU A 152 68.01 -6.95 -42.43
C LEU A 152 67.20 -6.42 -41.25
N CYS A 153 66.15 -7.13 -40.85
CA CYS A 153 65.30 -6.77 -39.73
C CYS A 153 65.37 -7.81 -38.61
N GLN A 154 65.48 -7.37 -37.36
CA GLN A 154 65.43 -8.21 -36.16
C GLN A 154 64.29 -7.77 -35.24
N PRO A 155 63.59 -8.68 -34.53
CA PRO A 155 62.55 -8.31 -33.59
C PRO A 155 63.09 -7.32 -32.54
N LYS A 156 62.38 -6.21 -32.36
CA LYS A 156 62.78 -5.18 -31.39
C LYS A 156 62.71 -5.75 -29.97
N GLN A 157 63.81 -5.63 -29.22
CA GLN A 157 63.83 -6.06 -27.83
C GLN A 157 63.28 -4.96 -26.91
N CYS A 158 62.12 -5.21 -26.32
CA CYS A 158 61.59 -4.35 -25.28
C CYS A 158 62.42 -4.49 -23.99
N SER A 159 62.67 -3.36 -23.34
CA SER A 159 63.32 -3.34 -22.02
C SER A 159 62.47 -4.14 -21.03
N GLN A 160 63.01 -5.23 -20.50
CA GLN A 160 62.38 -6.04 -19.46
C GLN A 160 62.29 -5.20 -18.19
N ARG A 161 61.17 -4.49 -17.98
CA ARG A 161 60.88 -3.83 -16.70
C ARG A 161 60.53 -4.91 -15.68
N ALA A 162 60.95 -4.70 -14.43
CA ALA A 162 60.68 -5.63 -13.33
C ALA A 162 59.17 -5.96 -13.25
N PRO A 163 58.79 -7.21 -12.93
CA PRO A 163 57.38 -7.59 -12.84
C PRO A 163 56.68 -6.78 -11.75
N VAL A 164 55.73 -5.94 -12.17
CA VAL A 164 54.90 -5.14 -11.27
C VAL A 164 53.93 -6.08 -10.56
N LYS A 165 54.00 -6.12 -9.23
CA LYS A 165 52.99 -6.78 -8.39
C LYS A 165 52.06 -5.73 -7.81
N CYS A 166 50.76 -5.93 -8.01
CA CYS A 166 49.73 -5.08 -7.42
C CYS A 166 49.42 -5.61 -6.01
N GLU A 167 50.04 -5.03 -4.98
CA GLU A 167 49.83 -5.45 -3.58
C GLU A 167 48.59 -4.80 -2.94
N GLU A 168 48.07 -3.73 -3.54
CA GLU A 168 46.94 -2.97 -3.03
C GLU A 168 45.60 -3.67 -3.32
N ASP A 169 44.73 -3.77 -2.31
CA ASP A 169 43.44 -4.45 -2.46
C ASP A 169 42.54 -3.75 -3.50
N GLY A 170 41.78 -4.55 -4.25
CA GLY A 170 40.97 -4.06 -5.37
C GLY A 170 41.77 -3.65 -6.62
N THR A 171 43.11 -3.71 -6.59
CA THR A 171 43.92 -3.44 -7.79
C THR A 171 44.25 -4.73 -8.55
N TYR A 172 44.33 -4.62 -9.88
CA TYR A 172 44.66 -5.74 -10.75
C TYR A 172 45.65 -5.32 -11.84
N LEU A 173 46.44 -6.28 -12.30
CA LEU A 173 47.49 -6.06 -13.30
C LEU A 173 46.86 -5.94 -14.68
N VAL A 174 47.18 -4.85 -15.38
CA VAL A 174 46.77 -4.64 -16.78
C VAL A 174 48.00 -4.40 -17.61
N THR A 175 48.06 -5.04 -18.77
CA THR A 175 49.09 -4.84 -19.77
C THR A 175 48.54 -3.90 -20.84
N GLU A 176 49.17 -2.75 -21.02
CA GLU A 176 48.81 -1.74 -22.01
C GLU A 176 50.00 -1.43 -22.92
N VAL A 177 49.74 -0.88 -24.10
CA VAL A 177 50.81 -0.45 -25.00
C VAL A 177 51.55 0.74 -24.38
N ASP A 178 52.89 0.74 -24.43
CA ASP A 178 53.69 1.87 -23.93
C ASP A 178 53.41 3.10 -24.80
N PRO A 179 52.91 4.23 -24.25
CA PRO A 179 52.72 5.44 -25.04
C PRO A 179 54.03 6.02 -25.57
N ALA A 180 55.18 5.68 -24.99
CA ALA A 180 56.49 6.07 -25.51
C ALA A 180 57.00 5.11 -26.61
N ASP A 181 56.50 3.88 -26.67
CA ASP A 181 56.93 2.86 -27.63
C ASP A 181 55.77 1.92 -27.98
N THR A 182 55.11 2.18 -29.10
CA THR A 182 53.92 1.42 -29.54
C THR A 182 54.17 -0.06 -29.78
N CYS A 183 55.43 -0.47 -29.89
CA CYS A 183 55.84 -1.86 -30.06
C CYS A 183 56.01 -2.62 -28.74
N CYS A 184 56.03 -1.92 -27.62
CA CYS A 184 56.24 -2.51 -26.31
C CYS A 184 54.98 -2.39 -25.46
N SER A 185 54.81 -3.35 -24.55
CA SER A 185 53.74 -3.31 -23.57
C SER A 185 54.29 -3.03 -22.19
N ILE A 186 53.60 -2.18 -21.45
CA ILE A 186 53.85 -1.88 -20.04
C ILE A 186 52.79 -2.57 -19.19
N SER A 187 53.17 -2.99 -17.99
CA SER A 187 52.23 -3.51 -17.01
C SER A 187 52.03 -2.48 -15.91
N LEU A 188 50.77 -2.16 -15.63
CA LEU A 188 50.38 -1.17 -14.61
C LEU A 188 49.19 -1.69 -13.79
N CYS A 189 49.08 -1.22 -12.55
CA CYS A 189 47.98 -1.60 -11.67
C CYS A 189 46.80 -0.67 -11.87
N LYS A 190 45.64 -1.22 -12.27
CA LYS A 190 44.38 -0.49 -12.33
C LYS A 190 43.50 -0.84 -11.14
N CYS A 191 42.72 0.14 -10.70
CA CYS A 191 41.76 -0.04 -9.62
C CYS A 191 40.43 -0.60 -10.16
N ASN A 192 39.92 -1.65 -9.50
CA ASN A 192 38.57 -2.15 -9.67
C ASN A 192 37.93 -2.35 -8.29
N THR A 193 37.00 -1.46 -7.94
CA THR A 193 36.31 -1.48 -6.65
C THR A 193 35.47 -2.73 -6.41
N SER A 194 35.12 -3.49 -7.47
CA SER A 194 34.39 -4.75 -7.34
C SER A 194 35.27 -5.91 -6.81
N LEU A 195 36.59 -5.74 -6.83
CA LEU A 195 37.55 -6.72 -6.32
C LEU A 195 37.95 -6.44 -4.86
N CYS A 196 37.40 -5.39 -4.25
CA CYS A 196 37.65 -5.06 -2.86
C CYS A 196 37.08 -6.14 -1.94
N ARG A 197 37.88 -6.59 -0.97
CA ARG A 197 37.49 -7.62 -0.01
C ARG A 197 36.67 -7.08 1.15
N GLU A 198 36.84 -5.80 1.48
CA GLU A 198 36.08 -5.14 2.55
C GLU A 198 34.61 -4.98 2.13
N GLU A 199 33.72 -5.69 2.83
CA GLU A 199 32.27 -5.53 2.69
C GLU A 199 31.77 -4.36 3.55
N PRO A 200 30.68 -3.68 3.15
CA PRO A 200 30.06 -2.64 3.95
C PRO A 200 29.58 -3.19 5.32
N PRO A 201 29.94 -2.56 6.45
CA PRO A 201 29.50 -3.01 7.76
C PRO A 201 28.00 -2.79 7.96
N SER A 202 27.35 -3.64 8.78
CA SER A 202 25.98 -3.38 9.23
C SER A 202 26.00 -2.33 10.34
N CYS A 203 25.36 -1.18 10.10
CA CYS A 203 25.29 -0.09 11.09
C CYS A 203 24.17 -0.33 12.12
N PRO A 204 24.36 0.14 13.37
CA PRO A 204 23.30 0.12 14.38
C PRO A 204 22.09 0.97 13.96
N LEU A 205 20.92 0.70 14.54
CA LEU A 205 19.69 1.45 14.27
C LEU A 205 19.88 2.95 14.49
N GLY A 206 19.34 3.75 13.58
CA GLY A 206 19.54 5.21 13.55
C GLY A 206 20.82 5.66 12.86
N PHE A 207 21.68 4.74 12.41
CA PHE A 207 22.88 5.01 11.63
C PHE A 207 22.81 4.36 10.25
N GLN A 208 23.48 4.97 9.27
CA GLN A 208 23.58 4.46 7.92
C GLN A 208 25.04 4.36 7.48
N VAL A 209 25.32 3.41 6.59
CA VAL A 209 26.65 3.25 6.01
C VAL A 209 26.92 4.39 5.04
N LYS A 210 28.08 5.03 5.19
CA LYS A 210 28.60 6.02 4.26
C LYS A 210 29.99 5.57 3.79
N SER A 211 30.18 5.54 2.47
CA SER A 211 31.48 5.24 1.86
C SER A 211 32.26 6.53 1.59
N ARG A 212 33.57 6.51 1.84
CA ARG A 212 34.51 7.58 1.50
C ARG A 212 35.71 7.02 0.73
N THR A 213 36.01 7.58 -0.43
CA THR A 213 37.24 7.30 -1.17
C THR A 213 38.41 8.08 -0.57
N VAL A 214 39.55 7.44 -0.39
CA VAL A 214 40.77 8.06 0.15
C VAL A 214 41.80 8.14 -0.96
N PRO A 215 42.45 9.30 -1.21
CA PRO A 215 43.50 9.40 -2.21
C PRO A 215 44.62 8.37 -1.95
N GLY A 216 45.00 7.61 -2.97
CA GLY A 216 45.99 6.54 -2.86
C GLY A 216 45.45 5.21 -2.32
N ARG A 217 44.12 5.07 -2.18
CA ARG A 217 43.45 3.78 -1.93
C ARG A 217 42.39 3.51 -2.99
N CYS A 218 42.42 2.34 -3.61
CA CYS A 218 41.43 1.87 -4.56
C CYS A 218 40.09 1.58 -3.86
N CYS A 219 40.13 0.88 -2.73
CA CYS A 219 38.94 0.47 -2.00
C CYS A 219 38.36 1.60 -1.12
N PRO A 220 37.03 1.79 -1.11
CA PRO A 220 36.38 2.79 -0.28
C PRO A 220 36.41 2.38 1.19
N VAL A 221 36.55 3.37 2.07
CA VAL A 221 36.43 3.18 3.52
C VAL A 221 34.99 3.43 3.94
N TYR A 222 34.41 2.49 4.67
CA TYR A 222 33.04 2.61 5.17
C TYR A 222 33.01 3.15 6.60
N SER A 223 32.05 4.01 6.91
CA SER A 223 31.76 4.48 8.27
C SER A 223 30.26 4.60 8.51
N CYS A 224 29.84 4.42 9.76
CA CYS A 224 28.44 4.63 10.15
C CYS A 224 28.23 6.09 10.53
N VAL A 225 27.27 6.75 9.89
CA VAL A 225 26.89 8.14 10.17
C VAL A 225 25.44 8.23 10.66
N PRO A 226 25.10 9.16 11.57
CA PRO A 226 23.73 9.30 12.07
C PRO A 226 22.75 9.67 10.95
N LYS A 227 21.54 9.08 10.97
CA LYS A 227 20.45 9.35 10.02
C LYS A 227 19.60 10.57 10.40
N GLY A 228 19.82 11.14 11.59
CA GLY A 228 18.99 12.24 12.11
C GLY A 228 17.58 11.81 12.50
N VAL A 229 17.45 10.61 13.06
CA VAL A 229 16.18 9.99 13.49
C VAL A 229 16.23 9.69 14.98
N CYS A 230 15.07 9.53 15.60
CA CYS A 230 14.98 8.99 16.96
C CYS A 230 14.86 7.46 16.91
N VAL A 231 15.39 6.78 17.92
CA VAL A 231 15.27 5.32 18.05
C VAL A 231 14.56 4.98 19.35
N HIS A 232 13.47 4.21 19.27
CA HIS A 232 12.73 3.71 20.43
C HIS A 232 12.28 2.27 20.18
N GLN A 233 12.51 1.37 21.13
CA GLN A 233 12.08 -0.05 21.08
C GLN A 233 12.36 -0.74 19.72
N ASN A 234 13.58 -0.59 19.19
CA ASN A 234 14.02 -1.12 17.89
C ASN A 234 13.31 -0.54 16.63
N ALA A 235 12.61 0.59 16.74
CA ALA A 235 12.04 1.30 15.61
C ALA A 235 12.69 2.69 15.42
N GLU A 236 12.81 3.11 14.15
CA GLU A 236 13.28 4.43 13.76
C GLU A 236 12.10 5.38 13.51
N TYR A 237 12.18 6.58 14.07
CA TYR A 237 11.14 7.61 13.98
C TYR A 237 11.71 8.87 13.33
N GLN A 238 11.01 9.37 12.31
CA GLN A 238 11.37 10.62 11.68
C GLN A 238 11.06 11.81 12.61
N PRO A 239 11.82 12.92 12.51
CA PRO A 239 11.50 14.14 13.25
C PRO A 239 10.05 14.59 12.98
N GLY A 240 9.33 14.97 14.04
CA GLY A 240 7.91 15.33 14.01
C GLY A 240 6.94 14.15 14.08
N SER A 241 7.41 12.89 13.99
CA SER A 241 6.53 11.72 14.10
C SER A 241 6.19 11.37 15.56
N PRO A 242 4.96 10.89 15.83
CA PRO A 242 4.57 10.41 17.14
C PRO A 242 5.26 9.08 17.45
N VAL A 243 5.83 8.97 18.64
CA VAL A 243 6.52 7.79 19.16
C VAL A 243 5.59 7.09 20.15
N TYR A 244 5.29 5.83 19.88
CA TYR A 244 4.44 5.05 20.77
C TYR A 244 5.24 4.62 22.00
N SER A 245 5.04 5.29 23.15
CA SER A 245 5.69 4.93 24.41
C SER A 245 4.69 4.35 25.42
N SER A 246 3.74 5.16 25.88
CA SER A 246 2.67 4.74 26.80
C SER A 246 1.36 5.40 26.40
N LYS A 247 0.21 4.82 26.78
CA LYS A 247 -1.11 5.42 26.53
C LYS A 247 -1.35 6.76 27.26
N CYS A 248 -0.43 7.17 28.13
CA CYS A 248 -0.52 8.36 28.98
C CYS A 248 0.45 9.48 28.62
N GLN A 249 1.35 9.24 27.68
CA GLN A 249 2.35 10.20 27.26
C GLN A 249 2.26 10.33 25.74
N ASP A 250 2.15 11.57 25.28
CA ASP A 250 2.32 11.88 23.87
C ASP A 250 3.79 12.22 23.64
N CYS A 251 4.48 11.34 22.92
CA CYS A 251 5.90 11.46 22.66
C CYS A 251 6.12 11.80 21.20
N VAL A 252 6.98 12.76 20.93
CA VAL A 252 7.32 13.18 19.56
C VAL A 252 8.83 13.15 19.39
N CYS A 253 9.28 12.63 18.25
CA CYS A 253 10.68 12.72 17.86
C CYS A 253 11.03 14.15 17.48
N THR A 254 12.02 14.76 18.13
CA THR A 254 12.40 16.15 17.86
C THR A 254 13.54 16.24 16.85
N HIS A 255 13.95 17.47 16.50
CA HIS A 255 15.18 17.74 15.74
C HIS A 255 16.40 17.96 16.66
N ALA A 256 16.22 17.95 17.98
CA ALA A 256 17.32 18.12 18.92
C ALA A 256 18.17 16.84 18.94
N VAL A 257 19.48 16.98 18.81
CA VAL A 257 20.42 15.85 18.80
C VAL A 257 20.97 15.65 20.22
N ASP A 258 20.96 14.42 20.70
CA ASP A 258 21.63 14.03 21.93
C ASP A 258 23.12 13.87 21.66
N ASN A 259 23.96 14.59 22.42
CA ASN A 259 25.42 14.55 22.23
C ASN A 259 26.04 13.19 22.56
N SER A 260 25.38 12.37 23.39
CA SER A 260 25.87 11.04 23.79
C SER A 260 25.55 9.96 22.75
N THR A 261 24.34 9.97 22.21
CA THR A 261 23.88 8.95 21.24
C THR A 261 24.03 9.39 19.79
N GLN A 262 24.26 10.68 19.53
CA GLN A 262 24.28 11.29 18.20
C GLN A 262 22.96 11.12 17.41
N LEU A 263 21.89 10.71 18.09
CA LEU A 263 20.54 10.52 17.56
C LEU A 263 19.61 11.62 18.07
N ASN A 264 18.44 11.73 17.46
CA ASN A 264 17.48 12.75 17.87
C ASN A 264 16.77 12.36 19.18
N VAL A 265 16.44 13.37 19.98
CA VAL A 265 15.79 13.24 21.29
C VAL A 265 14.28 13.08 21.14
N ILE A 266 13.71 12.16 21.89
CA ILE A 266 12.25 11.98 22.02
C ILE A 266 11.78 12.78 23.23
N THR A 267 10.84 13.68 22.99
CA THR A 267 10.23 14.48 24.06
C THR A 267 8.81 14.01 24.31
N CYS A 268 8.48 13.74 25.57
CA CYS A 268 7.16 13.25 25.98
C CYS A 268 6.45 14.28 26.85
N THR A 269 5.17 14.52 26.56
CA THR A 269 4.28 15.32 27.40
C THR A 269 3.15 14.45 27.94
N HIS A 270 2.66 14.76 29.13
CA HIS A 270 1.52 14.03 29.71
C HIS A 270 0.22 14.47 29.05
N VAL A 271 -0.62 13.50 28.69
CA VAL A 271 -1.94 13.79 28.11
C VAL A 271 -2.81 14.46 29.19
N PRO A 272 -3.32 15.69 28.95
CA PRO A 272 -4.18 16.37 29.92
C PRO A 272 -5.55 15.66 29.98
N CYS A 273 -5.90 15.13 31.15
CA CYS A 273 -7.20 14.50 31.37
C CYS A 273 -8.25 15.53 31.82
N ASN A 274 -9.48 15.40 31.29
CA ASN A 274 -10.62 16.14 31.81
C ASN A 274 -11.02 15.58 33.18
N ILE A 275 -11.03 16.44 34.21
CA ILE A 275 -11.35 16.08 35.60
C ILE A 275 -12.78 16.44 36.01
N SER A 276 -13.57 17.07 35.14
CA SER A 276 -14.97 17.39 35.41
C SER A 276 -15.91 16.47 34.63
N CYS A 277 -16.90 15.93 35.33
CA CYS A 277 -18.02 15.21 34.75
C CYS A 277 -19.31 16.02 34.90
N ASP A 278 -20.28 15.73 34.04
CA ASP A 278 -21.61 16.33 34.12
C ASP A 278 -22.32 15.93 35.44
N PRO A 279 -23.28 16.74 35.93
CA PRO A 279 -24.01 16.43 37.16
C PRO A 279 -24.68 15.06 37.13
N GLY A 280 -24.40 14.21 38.13
CA GLY A 280 -24.89 12.84 38.23
C GLY A 280 -23.93 11.76 37.70
N PHE A 281 -22.76 12.16 37.21
CA PHE A 281 -21.67 11.29 36.79
C PHE A 281 -20.43 11.50 37.67
N GLU A 282 -19.69 10.43 37.94
CA GLU A 282 -18.43 10.45 38.69
C GLU A 282 -17.30 9.77 37.90
N LEU A 283 -16.06 10.15 38.20
CA LEU A 283 -14.88 9.60 37.54
C LEU A 283 -14.55 8.20 38.08
N VAL A 284 -14.63 7.20 37.21
CA VAL A 284 -14.28 5.81 37.51
C VAL A 284 -13.03 5.40 36.74
N GLU A 285 -12.20 4.58 37.37
CA GLU A 285 -11.01 4.02 36.74
C GLU A 285 -11.41 3.00 35.67
N ALA A 286 -11.02 3.27 34.42
CA ALA A 286 -11.23 2.35 33.30
C ALA A 286 -9.94 1.55 33.06
N PRO A 287 -9.95 0.21 33.24
CA PRO A 287 -8.76 -0.60 33.05
C PRO A 287 -8.22 -0.47 31.61
N GLY A 288 -6.95 -0.06 31.48
CA GLY A 288 -6.27 0.06 30.19
C GLY A 288 -6.42 1.41 29.46
N GLN A 289 -7.01 2.43 30.11
CA GLN A 289 -7.09 3.82 29.64
C GLN A 289 -6.29 4.76 30.56
N CYS A 290 -5.76 5.85 30.02
CA CYS A 290 -4.97 6.81 30.80
C CYS A 290 -5.85 7.70 31.70
N CYS A 291 -6.95 8.22 31.14
CA CYS A 291 -7.85 9.11 31.84
C CYS A 291 -9.01 8.33 32.45
N LYS A 292 -9.48 8.80 33.61
CA LYS A 292 -10.70 8.29 34.24
C LYS A 292 -11.90 8.59 33.35
N LYS A 293 -12.89 7.70 33.34
CA LYS A 293 -14.10 7.84 32.53
C LYS A 293 -15.26 8.28 33.43
N CYS A 294 -16.10 9.20 32.94
CA CYS A 294 -17.33 9.56 33.62
C CYS A 294 -18.34 8.40 33.51
N GLU A 295 -18.71 7.82 34.64
CA GLU A 295 -19.76 6.80 34.75
C GLU A 295 -20.94 7.37 35.53
N GLN A 296 -22.16 7.03 35.10
CA GLN A 296 -23.37 7.54 35.75
C GLN A 296 -23.54 6.87 37.12
N THR A 297 -23.52 7.66 38.19
CA THR A 297 -23.72 7.17 39.57
C THR A 297 -25.09 7.55 40.14
N HIS A 298 -25.76 8.56 39.58
CA HIS A 298 -27.05 9.05 40.05
C HIS A 298 -28.11 9.07 38.93
N CYS A 299 -29.37 8.87 39.30
CA CYS A 299 -30.48 9.08 38.37
C CYS A 299 -30.73 10.57 38.16
N ILE A 300 -30.85 10.98 36.90
CA ILE A 300 -31.12 12.36 36.51
C ILE A 300 -32.57 12.44 36.02
N ILE A 301 -33.39 13.26 36.67
CA ILE A 301 -34.79 13.50 36.27
C ILE A 301 -34.93 14.97 35.87
N ASN A 302 -35.40 15.20 34.65
CA ASN A 302 -35.57 16.55 34.12
C ASN A 302 -36.91 17.12 34.58
N ARG A 303 -36.89 18.25 35.31
CA ARG A 303 -38.11 18.97 35.73
C ARG A 303 -38.34 20.18 34.82
N PRO A 304 -39.60 20.67 34.71
CA PRO A 304 -39.86 21.94 34.04
C PRO A 304 -39.00 23.08 34.66
N GLN A 305 -38.55 24.02 33.82
CA GLN A 305 -37.60 25.11 34.14
C GLN A 305 -36.11 24.71 34.24
N SER A 306 -35.67 23.62 33.59
CA SER A 306 -34.25 23.20 33.52
C SER A 306 -33.61 22.87 34.88
N GLN A 307 -34.42 22.53 35.89
CA GLN A 307 -33.92 22.14 37.20
C GLN A 307 -33.82 20.61 37.31
N TYR A 308 -32.63 20.07 37.11
CA TYR A 308 -32.39 18.64 37.27
C TYR A 308 -32.63 18.19 38.72
N LEU A 309 -33.25 17.03 38.89
CA LEU A 309 -33.32 16.33 40.17
C LEU A 309 -32.37 15.13 40.11
N ILE A 310 -31.40 15.10 41.02
CA ILE A 310 -30.37 14.06 41.10
C ILE A 310 -30.70 13.20 42.31
N LEU A 311 -31.00 11.92 42.08
CA LEU A 311 -31.36 10.96 43.12
C LEU A 311 -30.33 9.83 43.19
N LYS A 312 -29.98 9.38 44.40
CA LYS A 312 -29.15 8.19 44.58
C LYS A 312 -29.99 6.91 44.42
N PRO A 313 -29.39 5.78 44.06
CA PRO A 313 -30.10 4.50 44.01
C PRO A 313 -30.74 4.15 45.35
N GLY A 314 -32.06 3.94 45.35
CA GLY A 314 -32.88 3.70 46.54
C GLY A 314 -33.62 4.93 47.06
N ASP A 315 -33.28 6.14 46.59
CA ASP A 315 -33.98 7.36 47.01
C ASP A 315 -35.38 7.45 46.40
N ILE A 316 -36.33 7.89 47.21
CA ILE A 316 -37.71 8.22 46.80
C ILE A 316 -38.02 9.63 47.30
N GLN A 317 -38.45 10.51 46.40
CA GLN A 317 -38.78 11.89 46.72
C GLN A 317 -40.15 12.30 46.14
N SER A 318 -41.02 12.83 46.99
CA SER A 318 -42.33 13.38 46.57
C SER A 318 -42.18 14.75 45.90
N ASN A 319 -42.97 15.03 44.88
CA ASN A 319 -43.01 16.34 44.25
C ASN A 319 -43.60 17.39 45.22
N PRO A 320 -42.94 18.54 45.45
CA PRO A 320 -43.43 19.60 46.33
C PRO A 320 -44.82 20.15 45.96
N ASN A 321 -45.14 20.18 44.65
CA ASN A 321 -46.38 20.77 44.13
C ASN A 321 -47.51 19.75 43.97
N ASN A 322 -47.19 18.45 43.87
CA ASN A 322 -48.16 17.37 43.75
C ASN A 322 -47.76 16.19 44.63
N LYS A 323 -48.36 16.08 45.82
CA LYS A 323 -48.05 15.02 46.81
C LYS A 323 -48.38 13.60 46.33
N CYS A 324 -49.14 13.45 45.25
CA CYS A 324 -49.43 12.16 44.63
C CYS A 324 -48.36 11.70 43.63
N MET A 325 -47.49 12.62 43.16
CA MET A 325 -46.39 12.29 42.24
C MET A 325 -45.09 12.13 43.03
N PHE A 326 -44.41 11.00 42.83
CA PHE A 326 -43.11 10.73 43.43
C PHE A 326 -42.09 10.26 42.38
N TYR A 327 -40.85 10.61 42.64
CA TYR A 327 -39.67 10.28 41.85
C TYR A 327 -38.89 9.23 42.60
N SER A 328 -38.55 8.12 41.95
CA SER A 328 -37.70 7.10 42.54
C SER A 328 -36.54 6.74 41.60
N CYS A 329 -35.40 6.43 42.19
CA CYS A 329 -34.23 5.92 41.49
C CYS A 329 -33.91 4.52 41.98
N MET A 330 -33.78 3.55 41.07
CA MET A 330 -33.39 2.18 41.41
C MET A 330 -32.28 1.68 40.49
N LYS A 331 -31.35 0.89 41.03
CA LYS A 331 -30.27 0.26 40.27
C LYS A 331 -30.63 -1.20 40.00
N VAL A 332 -30.84 -1.54 38.74
CA VAL A 332 -31.23 -2.89 38.28
C VAL A 332 -30.20 -3.36 37.26
N HIS A 333 -29.56 -4.52 37.48
CA HIS A 333 -28.53 -5.08 36.58
C HIS A 333 -27.44 -4.07 36.16
N ASN A 334 -26.98 -3.24 37.12
CA ASN A 334 -25.98 -2.18 36.91
C ASN A 334 -26.44 -0.97 36.06
N GLN A 335 -27.73 -0.88 35.74
CA GLN A 335 -28.34 0.27 35.08
C GLN A 335 -29.17 1.09 36.08
N LEU A 336 -29.07 2.41 36.02
CA LEU A 336 -29.86 3.33 36.83
C LEU A 336 -31.18 3.64 36.12
N ILE A 337 -32.29 3.29 36.77
CA ILE A 337 -33.64 3.49 36.27
C ILE A 337 -34.32 4.53 37.15
N SER A 338 -34.64 5.67 36.55
CA SER A 338 -35.54 6.66 37.15
C SER A 338 -36.98 6.36 36.76
N SER A 339 -37.87 6.39 37.74
CA SER A 339 -39.31 6.25 37.50
C SER A 339 -40.07 7.41 38.12
N VAL A 340 -41.06 7.89 37.38
CA VAL A 340 -42.06 8.84 37.85
C VAL A 340 -43.34 8.07 38.08
N SER A 341 -43.85 8.09 39.31
CA SER A 341 -45.05 7.37 39.68
C SER A 341 -46.08 8.34 40.23
N ASN A 342 -47.34 8.14 39.87
CA ASN A 342 -48.46 8.96 40.31
C ASN A 342 -49.50 8.06 40.98
N ILE A 343 -49.85 8.36 42.22
CA ILE A 343 -50.87 7.63 42.98
C ILE A 343 -52.24 8.14 42.53
N SER A 344 -53.05 7.25 41.96
CA SER A 344 -54.47 7.47 41.72
C SER A 344 -55.30 7.08 42.94
N CYS A 345 -56.14 7.99 43.44
CA CYS A 345 -57.03 7.72 44.56
C CYS A 345 -58.39 7.19 44.07
N PRO A 346 -59.02 6.25 44.80
CA PRO A 346 -60.40 5.83 44.53
C PRO A 346 -61.39 6.97 44.81
N ASP A 347 -62.55 6.91 44.16
CA ASP A 347 -63.63 7.91 44.33
C ASP A 347 -64.03 8.03 45.80
N PHE A 348 -63.94 9.25 46.34
CA PHE A 348 -64.19 9.55 47.74
C PHE A 348 -65.50 10.31 47.90
N ASP A 349 -66.45 9.74 48.62
CA ASP A 349 -67.75 10.36 48.92
C ASP A 349 -67.80 10.81 50.40
N PRO A 350 -67.74 12.14 50.66
CA PRO A 350 -67.75 12.69 52.01
C PRO A 350 -69.05 12.42 52.79
N SER A 351 -70.15 12.08 52.11
CA SER A 351 -71.47 11.91 52.73
C SER A 351 -71.60 10.62 53.56
N ARG A 352 -70.72 9.64 53.33
CA ARG A 352 -70.70 8.34 54.03
C ARG A 352 -69.78 8.31 55.25
N CYS A 353 -69.23 9.47 55.60
CA CYS A 353 -68.24 9.64 56.66
C CYS A 353 -68.85 10.29 57.90
N VAL A 354 -68.38 9.92 59.09
CA VAL A 354 -68.70 10.67 60.31
C VAL A 354 -68.16 12.11 60.18
N PRO A 355 -68.98 13.15 60.43
CA PRO A 355 -68.54 14.54 60.33
C PRO A 355 -67.31 14.81 61.21
N GLY A 356 -66.25 15.38 60.62
CA GLY A 356 -64.98 15.66 61.31
C GLY A 356 -63.95 14.51 61.32
N SER A 357 -64.26 13.34 60.73
CA SER A 357 -63.34 12.19 60.68
C SER A 357 -62.47 12.10 59.42
N ILE A 358 -62.61 13.05 58.49
CA ILE A 358 -61.87 13.06 57.23
C ILE A 358 -60.41 13.45 57.49
N THR A 359 -59.49 12.55 57.19
CA THR A 359 -58.05 12.75 57.36
C THR A 359 -57.30 12.34 56.10
N LEU A 360 -56.16 12.97 55.83
CA LEU A 360 -55.28 12.50 54.76
C LEU A 360 -54.52 11.24 55.20
N MET A 361 -54.25 10.37 54.23
CA MET A 361 -53.32 9.26 54.39
C MET A 361 -51.90 9.77 54.68
N PRO A 362 -51.01 8.94 55.26
CA PRO A 362 -49.67 9.37 55.71
C PRO A 362 -48.78 9.89 54.58
N ASN A 363 -49.03 9.45 53.35
CA ASN A 363 -48.37 9.92 52.12
C ASN A 363 -48.92 11.27 51.60
N GLY A 364 -49.94 11.84 52.26
CA GLY A 364 -50.48 13.17 51.96
C GLY A 364 -51.20 13.30 50.61
N CYS A 365 -51.53 12.18 49.94
CA CYS A 365 -52.15 12.16 48.62
C CYS A 365 -53.67 11.88 48.67
N CYS A 366 -54.11 10.79 49.31
CA CYS A 366 -55.52 10.37 49.35
C CYS A 366 -56.20 10.67 50.69
N GLN A 367 -57.53 10.85 50.67
CA GLN A 367 -58.36 11.10 51.85
C GLN A 367 -59.01 9.80 52.36
N ARG A 368 -59.20 9.69 53.68
CA ARG A 368 -59.92 8.59 54.35
C ARG A 368 -60.81 9.12 55.47
N CYS A 369 -61.78 8.33 55.91
CA CYS A 369 -62.68 8.70 57.02
C CYS A 369 -63.16 7.47 57.82
N ILE A 370 -63.85 7.72 58.93
CA ILE A 370 -64.54 6.67 59.70
C ILE A 370 -65.97 6.53 59.15
N PRO A 371 -66.40 5.33 58.70
CA PRO A 371 -67.74 5.10 58.17
C PRO A 371 -68.82 5.10 59.27
N LEU A 372 -70.03 5.54 58.94
CA LEU A 372 -71.19 5.52 59.84
C LEU A 372 -71.60 4.07 60.20
N ASN A 373 -71.88 3.85 61.48
CA ASN A 373 -71.94 2.54 62.13
C ASN A 373 -73.33 1.89 62.02
N GLU A 374 -73.75 1.47 60.82
CA GLU A 374 -74.83 0.49 60.63
C GLU A 374 -74.19 -0.84 60.23
N THR A 375 -74.33 -1.89 61.04
CA THR A 375 -74.36 -3.32 60.61
C THR A 375 -74.23 -4.28 61.81
N ARG A 376 -75.34 -4.59 62.50
CA ARG A 376 -75.60 -5.95 63.06
C ARG A 376 -77.11 -6.19 63.14
N VAL A 377 -77.72 -6.53 62.02
CA VAL A 377 -79.08 -7.10 62.03
C VAL A 377 -78.96 -8.53 62.55
N PRO A 378 -79.62 -8.91 63.67
CA PRO A 378 -79.59 -10.28 64.16
C PRO A 378 -80.26 -11.24 63.16
N CYS A 379 -79.87 -12.51 63.15
CA CYS A 379 -80.48 -13.52 62.29
C CYS A 379 -81.99 -13.60 62.53
N ALA A 380 -82.78 -13.24 61.52
CA ALA A 380 -84.24 -13.19 61.58
C ALA A 380 -84.86 -13.51 60.21
N THR A 381 -86.16 -13.81 60.23
CA THR A 381 -86.97 -13.96 59.01
C THR A 381 -87.25 -12.60 58.40
N ILE A 382 -86.91 -12.42 57.14
CA ILE A 382 -87.28 -11.24 56.35
C ILE A 382 -88.40 -11.64 55.38
N PRO A 383 -89.57 -10.98 55.45
CA PRO A 383 -90.67 -11.24 54.53
C PRO A 383 -90.34 -10.68 53.14
N VAL A 384 -90.56 -11.50 52.11
CA VAL A 384 -90.39 -11.19 50.69
C VAL A 384 -91.59 -11.72 49.92
N ILE A 385 -92.15 -10.91 49.03
CA ILE A 385 -93.21 -11.37 48.13
C ILE A 385 -92.55 -12.08 46.96
N ARG A 386 -92.92 -13.34 46.73
CA ARG A 386 -92.46 -14.14 45.59
C ARG A 386 -93.65 -14.70 44.84
N GLU A 387 -93.52 -14.74 43.52
CA GLU A 387 -94.50 -15.39 42.66
C GLU A 387 -94.23 -16.90 42.67
N ILE A 388 -95.22 -17.69 43.08
CA ILE A 388 -95.19 -19.14 42.92
C ILE A 388 -95.84 -19.47 41.59
N SER A 389 -95.11 -20.17 40.72
CA SER A 389 -95.62 -20.65 39.44
C SER A 389 -95.57 -22.17 39.37
N ARG A 390 -96.71 -22.80 39.08
CA ARG A 390 -96.79 -24.26 38.85
C ARG A 390 -97.81 -24.56 37.76
N ALA A 391 -97.40 -25.34 36.76
CA ALA A 391 -98.21 -25.70 35.59
C ALA A 391 -98.84 -24.49 34.86
N GLY A 392 -98.18 -23.34 34.86
CA GLY A 392 -98.64 -22.11 34.18
C GLY A 392 -99.64 -21.25 34.97
N CYS A 393 -100.03 -21.65 36.18
CA CYS A 393 -100.81 -20.84 37.10
C CYS A 393 -99.87 -20.11 38.08
N THR A 394 -100.18 -18.85 38.41
CA THR A 394 -99.30 -18.01 39.25
C THR A 394 -100.05 -17.35 40.39
N LYS A 395 -99.34 -17.08 41.49
CA LYS A 395 -99.82 -16.21 42.57
C LYS A 395 -98.67 -15.63 43.36
N ASN A 396 -98.81 -14.36 43.74
CA ASN A 396 -97.87 -13.71 44.65
C ASN A 396 -98.17 -14.10 46.09
N VAL A 397 -97.15 -14.62 46.78
CA VAL A 397 -97.25 -15.05 48.18
C VAL A 397 -96.10 -14.45 48.97
N THR A 398 -96.41 -13.95 50.17
CA THR A 398 -95.38 -13.49 51.11
C THR A 398 -94.70 -14.69 51.74
N MET A 399 -93.42 -14.85 51.44
CA MET A 399 -92.54 -15.88 51.99
C MET A 399 -91.48 -15.24 52.87
N ASN A 400 -90.92 -15.99 53.81
CA ASN A 400 -89.78 -15.51 54.59
C ASN A 400 -88.49 -16.13 54.07
N TYR A 401 -87.39 -15.39 54.13
CA TYR A 401 -86.03 -15.93 54.02
C TYR A 401 -85.18 -15.51 55.21
N CYS A 402 -84.15 -16.29 55.52
CA CYS A 402 -83.26 -16.02 56.64
C CYS A 402 -82.14 -15.06 56.24
N SER A 403 -81.96 -13.99 57.00
CA SER A 403 -80.85 -13.06 56.83
C SER A 403 -80.46 -12.42 58.17
N GLY A 404 -79.19 -12.06 58.29
CA GLY A 404 -78.62 -11.44 59.48
C GLY A 404 -77.25 -11.99 59.81
N SER A 405 -76.63 -11.42 60.84
CA SER A 405 -75.27 -11.75 61.27
C SER A 405 -75.27 -12.80 62.38
N CYS A 406 -74.47 -13.86 62.21
CA CYS A 406 -74.23 -14.92 63.19
C CYS A 406 -72.79 -14.89 63.70
N GLY A 407 -72.58 -15.33 64.94
CA GLY A 407 -71.28 -15.28 65.61
C GLY A 407 -70.34 -16.38 65.10
N THR A 408 -69.10 -16.00 64.78
CA THR A 408 -68.03 -16.96 64.47
C THR A 408 -66.82 -16.64 65.35
N PHE A 409 -66.09 -17.67 65.78
CA PHE A 409 -64.85 -17.49 66.51
C PHE A 409 -63.83 -18.58 66.19
N ALA A 410 -62.57 -18.24 66.42
CA ALA A 410 -61.44 -19.15 66.42
C ALA A 410 -60.68 -18.92 67.73
N MET A 411 -60.56 -19.95 68.56
CA MET A 411 -59.91 -19.85 69.87
C MET A 411 -58.97 -21.03 70.09
N TYR A 412 -57.79 -20.78 70.64
CA TYR A 412 -56.84 -21.85 70.93
C TYR A 412 -57.35 -22.73 72.07
N SER A 413 -57.57 -24.02 71.81
CA SER A 413 -57.95 -25.01 72.83
C SER A 413 -56.70 -25.71 73.34
N ALA A 414 -56.35 -25.44 74.60
CA ALA A 414 -55.21 -26.08 75.24
C ALA A 414 -55.35 -27.62 75.34
N HIS A 415 -56.58 -28.14 75.40
CA HIS A 415 -56.84 -29.59 75.42
C HIS A 415 -56.56 -30.27 74.08
N ALA A 416 -56.89 -29.60 72.96
CA ALA A 416 -56.65 -30.13 71.62
C ALA A 416 -55.28 -29.68 71.04
N GLN A 417 -54.55 -28.81 71.75
CA GLN A 417 -53.34 -28.12 71.29
C GLN A 417 -53.47 -27.47 69.90
N ALA A 418 -54.70 -27.10 69.54
CA ALA A 418 -55.05 -26.59 68.21
C ALA A 418 -56.10 -25.47 68.33
N LEU A 419 -56.28 -24.71 67.25
CA LEU A 419 -57.33 -23.71 67.15
C LEU A 419 -58.69 -24.41 66.98
N ASP A 420 -59.58 -24.18 67.93
CA ASP A 420 -60.98 -24.57 67.87
C ASP A 420 -61.78 -23.51 67.10
N HIS A 421 -62.47 -23.95 66.04
CA HIS A 421 -63.20 -23.09 65.13
C HIS A 421 -64.69 -23.37 65.27
N ARG A 422 -65.46 -22.36 65.69
CA ARG A 422 -66.91 -22.42 65.65
C ARG A 422 -67.44 -21.39 64.68
N CYS A 423 -68.09 -21.88 63.64
CA CYS A 423 -68.78 -21.05 62.66
C CYS A 423 -70.27 -21.30 62.77
N SER A 424 -71.06 -20.24 62.72
CA SER A 424 -72.51 -20.33 62.65
C SER A 424 -73.04 -19.49 61.51
N CYS A 425 -74.04 -20.02 60.80
CA CYS A 425 -74.73 -19.35 59.69
C CYS A 425 -76.21 -19.19 60.03
N CYS A 426 -76.82 -18.12 59.52
CA CYS A 426 -78.26 -17.89 59.67
C CYS A 426 -79.04 -18.85 58.77
N LYS A 427 -79.75 -19.82 59.36
CA LYS A 427 -80.49 -20.87 58.66
C LYS A 427 -81.91 -21.01 59.20
N GLU A 428 -82.77 -21.66 58.42
CA GLU A 428 -84.13 -22.00 58.81
C GLU A 428 -84.12 -22.94 60.03
N GLU A 429 -84.83 -22.54 61.09
CA GLU A 429 -85.00 -23.35 62.30
C GLU A 429 -86.30 -24.15 62.22
N ARG A 430 -87.37 -23.49 61.79
CA ARG A 430 -88.69 -24.11 61.65
C ARG A 430 -89.32 -23.74 60.31
N THR A 431 -89.87 -24.74 59.65
CA THR A 431 -90.63 -24.58 58.42
C THR A 431 -92.03 -25.16 58.58
N SER A 432 -92.98 -24.64 57.80
CA SER A 432 -94.36 -25.12 57.71
C SER A 432 -94.73 -25.34 56.24
N GLU A 433 -95.61 -26.29 55.94
CA GLU A 433 -96.23 -26.38 54.62
C GLU A 433 -97.48 -25.50 54.58
N ARG A 434 -97.52 -24.55 53.64
CA ARG A 434 -98.67 -23.68 53.41
C ARG A 434 -99.26 -23.97 52.05
N GLU A 435 -100.58 -24.05 51.99
CA GLU A 435 -101.31 -24.20 50.72
C GLU A 435 -101.67 -22.82 50.16
N VAL A 436 -101.48 -22.65 48.86
CA VAL A 436 -101.94 -21.49 48.12
C VAL A 436 -102.75 -21.95 46.91
N VAL A 437 -103.85 -21.24 46.65
CA VAL A 437 -104.68 -21.43 45.46
C VAL A 437 -104.17 -20.49 44.36
N LEU A 438 -103.48 -21.04 43.36
CA LEU A 438 -102.91 -20.34 42.22
C LEU A 438 -103.99 -19.97 41.19
N ASP A 439 -103.82 -18.81 40.56
CA ASP A 439 -104.75 -18.27 39.56
C ASP A 439 -104.25 -18.67 38.16
N CYS A 440 -105.06 -19.44 37.40
CA CYS A 440 -104.69 -19.92 36.08
C CYS A 440 -105.24 -19.01 34.98
N PRO A 441 -104.50 -18.79 33.88
CA PRO A 441 -104.95 -17.92 32.78
C PRO A 441 -106.28 -18.36 32.12
N ASN A 442 -106.69 -19.62 32.30
CA ASN A 442 -107.96 -20.16 31.80
C ASN A 442 -109.16 -19.90 32.74
N GLY A 443 -109.00 -19.09 33.79
CA GLY A 443 -110.06 -18.77 34.77
C GLY A 443 -110.31 -19.85 35.84
N GLY A 444 -109.53 -20.94 35.83
CA GLY A 444 -109.54 -21.97 36.87
C GLY A 444 -108.58 -21.66 38.03
N THR A 445 -108.73 -22.39 39.13
CA THR A 445 -107.84 -22.29 40.31
C THR A 445 -107.13 -23.62 40.58
N LEU A 446 -105.86 -23.56 41.00
CA LEU A 446 -105.03 -24.74 41.31
C LEU A 446 -104.42 -24.65 42.71
N ALA A 447 -104.76 -25.57 43.61
CA ALA A 447 -104.14 -25.67 44.92
C ALA A 447 -102.69 -26.20 44.83
N HIS A 448 -101.75 -25.53 45.48
CA HIS A 448 -100.35 -25.94 45.57
C HIS A 448 -99.78 -25.66 46.95
N THR A 449 -99.11 -26.66 47.54
CA THR A 449 -98.38 -26.52 48.81
C THR A 449 -96.93 -26.09 48.58
N TYR A 450 -96.45 -25.16 49.40
CA TYR A 450 -95.06 -24.71 49.42
C TYR A 450 -94.53 -24.62 50.86
N THR A 451 -93.21 -24.72 51.02
CA THR A 451 -92.54 -24.62 52.32
C THR A 451 -92.33 -23.15 52.71
N HIS A 452 -92.89 -22.73 53.84
CA HIS A 452 -92.72 -21.41 54.41
C HIS A 452 -91.77 -21.46 55.61
N ILE A 453 -90.86 -20.49 55.73
CA ILE A 453 -89.94 -20.39 56.86
C ILE A 453 -90.61 -19.61 57.99
N GLU A 454 -90.82 -20.25 59.14
CA GLU A 454 -91.46 -19.64 60.31
C GLU A 454 -90.43 -18.90 61.19
N SER A 455 -89.25 -19.48 61.37
CA SER A 455 -88.18 -18.87 62.17
C SER A 455 -86.78 -19.19 61.61
N CYS A 456 -85.85 -18.29 61.90
CA CYS A 456 -84.44 -18.40 61.52
C CYS A 456 -83.57 -18.31 62.78
N LEU A 457 -82.52 -19.13 62.84
CA LEU A 457 -81.56 -19.12 63.94
C LEU A 457 -80.13 -19.33 63.42
N CYS A 458 -79.15 -18.87 64.19
CA CYS A 458 -77.75 -19.20 63.94
C CYS A 458 -77.47 -20.67 64.25
N GLN A 459 -77.17 -21.46 63.22
CA GLN A 459 -76.82 -22.88 63.33
C GLN A 459 -75.35 -23.10 63.02
N ASP A 460 -74.71 -24.01 63.76
CA ASP A 460 -73.29 -24.30 63.59
C ASP A 460 -73.01 -24.97 62.23
N SER A 461 -71.93 -24.54 61.59
CA SER A 461 -71.47 -25.00 60.29
C SER A 461 -69.96 -25.26 60.33
N VAL A 462 -69.50 -26.25 59.56
CA VAL A 462 -68.06 -26.54 59.44
C VAL A 462 -67.41 -25.49 58.55
N CYS A 463 -66.45 -24.75 59.11
CA CYS A 463 -65.66 -23.78 58.36
C CYS A 463 -64.56 -24.48 57.56
N GLY A 464 -64.83 -24.73 56.28
CA GLY A 464 -63.85 -25.28 55.35
C GLY A 464 -64.22 -24.94 53.90
N LEU A 465 -63.20 -24.78 53.06
CA LEU A 465 -63.38 -24.72 51.61
C LEU A 465 -63.98 -26.05 51.14
N PRO A 466 -64.95 -26.07 50.20
CA PRO A 466 -65.34 -27.32 49.56
C PRO A 466 -64.09 -27.96 48.96
N GLN A 467 -63.79 -29.21 49.35
CA GLN A 467 -62.66 -29.94 48.78
C GLN A 467 -62.84 -30.02 47.27
N ALA A 468 -61.94 -29.40 46.53
CA ALA A 468 -61.88 -29.52 45.08
C ALA A 468 -61.71 -31.02 44.71
N PRO A 469 -62.34 -31.50 43.62
CA PRO A 469 -62.23 -32.90 43.23
C PRO A 469 -60.77 -33.25 43.01
N GLN A 470 -60.28 -34.28 43.70
CA GLN A 470 -58.92 -34.78 43.53
C GLN A 470 -58.67 -35.12 42.06
N SER A 471 -57.72 -34.40 41.46
CA SER A 471 -57.20 -34.67 40.13
C SER A 471 -56.53 -36.05 40.13
N ARG A 472 -57.05 -36.96 39.30
CA ARG A 472 -56.47 -38.29 39.08
C ARG A 472 -55.03 -38.15 38.57
N VAL A 473 -54.07 -38.53 39.42
CA VAL A 473 -52.68 -38.77 39.03
C VAL A 473 -52.64 -39.97 38.08
N ARG A 474 -52.10 -39.75 36.87
CA ARG A 474 -51.84 -40.78 35.85
C ARG A 474 -50.85 -41.81 36.40
N ARG A 475 -51.29 -43.08 36.48
CA ARG A 475 -50.40 -44.24 36.66
C ARG A 475 -49.54 -44.43 35.41
N SER A 476 -48.23 -44.30 35.55
CA SER A 476 -47.25 -44.94 34.67
C SER A 476 -47.17 -46.43 35.03
N SER A 477 -47.32 -47.31 34.04
CA SER A 477 -47.17 -48.76 34.21
C SER A 477 -45.70 -49.18 33.98
N PRO A 478 -45.23 -50.27 34.62
CA PRO A 478 -43.80 -50.60 34.72
C PRO A 478 -43.33 -51.53 33.60
N ARG A 479 -42.07 -51.39 33.18
CA ARG A 479 -41.35 -52.39 32.37
C ARG A 479 -40.70 -53.43 33.28
N LEU A 480 -40.98 -54.69 32.94
CA LEU A 480 -40.38 -55.97 33.34
C LEU A 480 -38.84 -55.99 33.35
N LEU A 481 -38.22 -56.62 34.37
CA LEU A 481 -37.66 -58.00 34.34
C LEU A 481 -36.56 -58.25 35.42
N GLY A 482 -36.66 -59.42 36.07
CA GLY A 482 -35.60 -60.10 36.85
C GLY A 482 -35.87 -60.16 38.36
N ARG A 483 -35.63 -61.24 39.10
CA ARG A 483 -34.98 -62.54 38.83
C ARG A 483 -35.20 -63.40 40.11
N ALA A 484 -35.54 -64.68 39.97
CA ALA A 484 -35.44 -65.83 40.91
C ALA A 484 -36.68 -66.72 40.80
#